data_AF-A0A7G6SLL1-F1
#
_entry.id   AF-A0A7G6SLL1-F1
#
_cell.length_a   1.000
_cell.length_b   1.000
_cell.length_c   1.000
_cell.angle_alpha   90.00
_cell.angle_beta   90.00
_cell.angle_gamma   90.00
#
_symmetry.space_group_name_H-M   'P 1'
#
loop_
_entity.id
_entity.type
_entity.pdbx_description
1 polymer ?
#
loop_
_entity_poly.entity_id
_entity_poly.type
_entity_poly.pdbx_seq_one_letter_code
_entity_poly.pdbx_strand_id
1 'polypeptide(L)' 'MAEIVNLRQARKQKARDEKLRVAEQNRALHGRSKAERQRDRLIADKAEKFVASHRLDPSGKDEQ' A
#
# COMPACT_ATOMS: atom_id res chain seq x y z
N MET A 1 -6.64 15.31 -37.72
CA MET A 1 -7.24 13.98 -37.46
C MET A 1 -7.26 13.80 -35.96
N ALA A 2 -8.42 13.66 -35.32
CA ALA A 2 -8.50 13.48 -33.87
C ALA A 2 -8.52 12.00 -33.53
N GLU A 3 -7.69 11.57 -32.57
CA GLU A 3 -7.66 10.20 -32.09
C GLU A 3 -8.85 9.96 -31.15
N ILE A 4 -9.84 9.20 -31.62
CA ILE A 4 -11.04 8.88 -30.84
C ILE A 4 -10.72 7.68 -29.95
N VAL A 5 -10.40 7.95 -28.69
CA VAL A 5 -10.15 6.91 -27.68
C VAL A 5 -11.44 6.46 -26.98
N ASN A 6 -11.65 5.14 -26.93
CA ASN A 6 -12.80 4.55 -26.25
C ASN A 6 -12.55 4.44 -24.74
N LEU A 7 -13.12 5.37 -23.97
CA LEU A 7 -12.99 5.41 -22.52
C LEU A 7 -13.54 4.16 -21.81
N ARG A 8 -14.55 3.47 -22.37
CA ARG A 8 -15.08 2.23 -21.78
C ARG A 8 -14.03 1.11 -21.86
N GLN A 9 -13.35 0.98 -22.99
CA GLN A 9 -12.29 -0.01 -23.16
C GLN A 9 -11.09 0.31 -22.26
N ALA A 10 -10.68 1.58 -22.18
CA ALA A 10 -9.61 2.02 -21.30
C ALA A 10 -9.89 1.72 -19.81
N ARG A 11 -11.11 2.03 -19.33
CA ARG A 11 -11.52 1.70 -17.95
C ARG A 11 -11.53 0.20 -17.69
N LYS A 12 -12.01 -0.61 -18.66
CA LYS A 12 -12.00 -2.07 -18.55
C LYS A 12 -10.57 -2.62 -18.48
N GLN A 13 -9.65 -2.07 -19.27
CA GLN A 13 -8.24 -2.46 -19.21
C GLN A 13 -7.64 -2.14 -17.85
N LYS A 14 -7.81 -0.90 -17.36
CA LYS A 14 -7.35 -0.50 -16.02
C LYS A 14 -7.86 -1.44 -14.92
N ALA A 15 -9.15 -1.80 -14.95
CA ALA A 15 -9.73 -2.71 -13.98
C ALA A 15 -9.16 -4.15 -14.07
N ARG A 16 -8.76 -4.61 -15.26
CA ARG A 16 -8.07 -5.90 -15.42
C ARG A 16 -6.65 -5.84 -14.87
N ASP A 17 -5.93 -4.77 -15.18
CA ASP A 17 -4.54 -4.59 -14.74
C ASP A 17 -4.46 -4.50 -13.20
N GLU A 18 -5.41 -3.79 -12.59
CA GLU A 18 -5.51 -3.71 -11.12
C GLU A 18 -5.75 -5.08 -10.49
N LYS A 19 -6.66 -5.89 -11.06
CA LYS A 19 -6.89 -7.27 -10.60
C LYS A 19 -5.67 -8.15 -10.74
N LEU A 20 -4.92 -8.02 -11.85
CA LEU A 20 -3.68 -8.77 -12.05
C LEU A 20 -2.62 -8.39 -11.01
N ARG A 21 -2.47 -7.09 -10.75
CA ARG A 21 -1.51 -6.58 -9.75
C ARG A 21 -1.83 -7.08 -8.35
N VAL A 22 -3.11 -7.09 -7.95
CA VAL A 22 -3.56 -7.66 -6.67
C VAL A 22 -3.31 -9.16 -6.64
N ALA A 23 -3.59 -9.88 -7.73
CA ALA A 23 -3.33 -11.32 -7.80
C ALA A 23 -1.84 -11.65 -7.69
N GLU A 24 -0.96 -10.87 -8.31
CA GLU A 24 0.50 -11.02 -8.21
C GLU A 24 0.99 -10.78 -6.77
N GLN A 25 0.52 -9.72 -6.11
CA GLN A 25 0.81 -9.47 -4.70
C GLN A 25 0.34 -10.65 -3.83
N ASN A 26 -0.88 -11.12 -4.03
CA ASN A 26 -1.41 -12.26 -3.29
C ASN A 26 -0.62 -13.53 -3.55
N ARG A 27 -0.15 -13.79 -4.77
CA ARG A 27 0.73 -14.92 -5.08
C ARG A 27 2.07 -14.82 -4.34
N ALA A 28 2.67 -13.63 -4.26
CA ALA A 28 3.92 -13.40 -3.53
C ALA A 28 3.74 -13.50 -2.00
N LEU A 29 2.52 -13.27 -1.50
CA LEU A 29 2.16 -13.44 -0.09
C LEU A 29 1.76 -14.89 0.24
N HIS A 30 1.20 -15.61 -0.74
CA HIS A 30 0.78 -16.99 -0.57
C HIS A 30 1.99 -17.91 -0.53
N GLY A 31 2.03 -18.82 0.45
CA GLY A 31 3.18 -19.70 0.69
C GLY A 31 4.19 -19.16 1.72
N ARG A 32 4.01 -17.94 2.25
CA ARG A 32 4.82 -17.47 3.38
C ARG A 32 4.52 -18.26 4.65
N SER A 33 5.58 -18.70 5.32
CA SER A 33 5.49 -19.37 6.62
C SER A 33 4.95 -18.42 7.70
N LYS A 34 4.44 -18.99 8.80
CA LYS A 34 3.98 -18.20 9.96
C LYS A 34 5.11 -17.33 10.55
N ALA A 35 6.35 -17.83 10.52
CA ALA A 35 7.51 -17.12 11.04
C ALA A 35 7.86 -15.88 10.20
N GLU A 36 7.79 -15.98 8.88
CA GLU A 36 8.05 -14.85 7.98
C GLU A 36 6.99 -13.75 8.14
N ARG A 37 5.70 -14.13 8.17
CA ARG A 37 4.62 -13.17 8.43
C ARG A 37 4.78 -12.46 9.78
N GLN A 38 5.21 -13.19 10.82
CA GLN A 38 5.44 -12.61 12.13
C GLN A 38 6.62 -11.65 12.13
N ARG A 39 7.72 -12.00 11.45
CA ARG A 39 8.89 -11.12 11.30
C ARG A 39 8.52 -9.81 10.62
N ASP A 40 7.81 -9.88 9.49
CA ASP A 40 7.37 -8.69 8.75
C ASP A 40 6.48 -7.80 9.61
N ARG A 41 5.56 -8.39 10.38
CA ARG A 41 4.70 -7.67 11.32
C ARG A 41 5.49 -6.93 12.39
N LEU A 42 6.46 -7.60 13.02
CA LEU A 42 7.30 -6.99 14.05
C LEU A 42 8.15 -5.84 13.50
N ILE A 43 8.64 -5.96 12.26
CA ILE A 43 9.36 -4.89 11.57
C ILE A 43 8.43 -3.70 11.33
N ALA A 44 7.22 -3.94 10.81
CA ALA A 44 6.23 -2.90 10.56
C ALA A 44 5.84 -2.17 11.86
N ASP A 45 5.53 -2.92 12.93
CA ASP A 45 5.18 -2.36 14.24
C ASP A 45 6.32 -1.51 14.81
N LYS A 46 7.59 -1.94 14.65
CA LYS A 46 8.75 -1.16 15.10
C LYS A 46 8.90 0.13 14.30
N ALA A 47 8.71 0.07 12.98
CA ALA A 47 8.77 1.24 12.11
C ALA A 47 7.66 2.25 12.45
N GLU A 48 6.44 1.77 12.66
CA GLU A 48 5.31 2.61 13.05
C GLU A 48 5.56 3.28 14.41
N LYS A 49 6.00 2.52 15.41
CA LYS A 49 6.35 3.06 16.73
C LYS A 49 7.48 4.09 16.66
N PHE A 50 8.50 3.83 15.83
CA PHE A 50 9.59 4.76 15.60
C PHE A 50 9.08 6.08 15.01
N VAL A 51 8.23 6.03 13.98
CA VAL A 51 7.64 7.25 13.40
C VAL A 51 6.74 7.96 14.40
N ALA A 52 5.89 7.22 15.11
CA ALA A 52 4.97 7.78 16.10
C ALA A 52 5.71 8.49 17.24
N SER A 53 6.81 7.92 17.75
CA SER A 53 7.60 8.55 18.82
C SER A 53 8.30 9.84 18.39
N HIS A 54 8.58 10.00 17.08
CA HIS A 54 9.24 11.18 16.52
C HIS A 54 8.23 12.17 15.91
N ARG A 55 6.93 11.85 15.95
CA ARG A 55 5.89 12.72 15.45
C ARG A 55 5.63 13.81 16.49
N LEU A 56 6.08 15.03 16.20
CA LEU A 56 5.63 16.20 16.94
C LEU A 56 4.20 16.51 16.49
N ASP A 57 3.23 16.38 17.40
CA ASP A 57 1.90 16.90 17.12
C ASP A 57 1.97 18.43 17.05
N PRO A 58 1.43 19.04 15.97
CA PRO A 58 1.45 20.49 15.80
C PRO A 58 0.59 21.23 16.83
N SER A 59 -0.24 20.53 17.62
CA SER A 59 -1.08 21.12 18.67
C SER A 59 -0.35 21.41 19.99
N GLY A 60 0.97 21.21 20.05
CA GLY A 60 1.78 21.46 21.26
C GLY A 60 2.75 22.64 21.17
N LYS A 61 2.64 23.49 20.13
CA LYS A 61 3.56 24.63 19.91
C LYS A 61 2.89 26.00 19.90
N ASP A 62 1.76 26.16 20.59
CA ASP A 62 1.10 27.48 20.76
C ASP A 62 0.68 27.79 22.21
N GLU A 63 1.26 27.11 23.22
CA GLU A 63 1.11 27.53 24.62
C GLU A 63 2.43 27.39 25.37
N GLN A 64 3.26 28.44 25.28
CA GLN A 64 4.14 28.99 26.33
C GLN A 64 4.90 30.20 25.80
#